data_AF-X7ZIE1-F1
#
_entry.id   AF-X7ZIE1-F1
#
_cell.length_a   1.000
_cell.length_b   1.000
_cell.length_c   1.000
_cell.angle_alpha   90.00
_cell.angle_beta   90.00
_cell.angle_gamma   90.00
#
_symmetry.space_group_name_H-M   'P 1'
#
loop_
_entity.id
_entity.type
_entity.pdbx_description
1 polymer ?
#
loop_
_entity_poly.entity_id
_entity_poly.type
_entity_poly.pdbx_seq_one_letter_code
_entity_poly.pdbx_strand_id
1 'polypeptide(L)' 'MDAAAAAYGVGREHNVAVPMSDGVVLRADIHYPTVPETGDPPPAVPVLLSVTPYGKKAPPRPPRSVAVRRPT' A
#
# COMPACT_ATOMS: atom_id res chain seq x y z
N MET A 1 9.61 26.29 14.70
CA MET A 1 8.22 25.85 14.46
C MET A 1 8.23 24.35 14.60
N ASP A 2 7.78 23.87 15.76
CA ASP A 2 7.62 22.45 15.99
C ASP A 2 6.36 22.03 15.22
N ALA A 3 6.54 21.38 14.07
CA ALA A 3 5.43 20.90 13.28
C ALA A 3 4.87 19.68 14.00
N ALA A 4 3.85 19.88 14.84
CA ALA A 4 3.07 18.78 15.38
C ALA A 4 2.74 17.84 14.21
N ALA A 5 3.14 16.57 14.32
CA ALA A 5 2.96 15.60 13.25
C ALA A 5 1.48 15.62 12.82
N ALA A 6 1.22 16.00 11.57
CA ALA A 6 -0.14 16.05 11.06
C ALA A 6 -0.73 14.63 11.16
N ALA A 7 -1.75 14.47 12.00
CA ALA A 7 -2.46 13.22 12.13
C ALA A 7 -3.40 13.08 10.92
N TYR A 8 -3.21 12.03 10.12
CA TYR A 8 -4.08 11.71 9.00
C TYR A 8 -4.76 10.35 9.24
N GLY A 9 -6.01 10.24 8.81
CA GLY A 9 -6.64 8.94 8.61
C GLY A 9 -6.14 8.26 7.32
N VAL A 10 -6.63 7.05 7.05
CA VAL A 10 -6.29 6.30 5.82
C VAL A 10 -7.55 5.86 5.11
N GLY A 11 -7.81 6.46 3.95
CA GLY A 11 -8.78 5.99 2.97
C GLY A 11 -8.21 4.88 2.10
N ARG A 12 -9.08 3.99 1.60
CA ARG A 12 -8.68 2.85 0.77
C ARG A 12 -9.66 2.61 -0.36
N GLU A 13 -9.13 2.47 -1.56
CA GLU A 13 -9.85 1.93 -2.72
C GLU A 13 -9.19 0.65 -3.18
N HIS A 14 -10.01 -0.34 -3.53
CA HIS A 14 -9.53 -1.67 -3.90
C HIS A 14 -9.92 -2.02 -5.32
N ASN A 15 -9.00 -2.68 -6.02
CA ASN A 15 -9.20 -3.20 -7.37
C ASN A 15 -9.57 -2.15 -8.43
N VAL A 16 -9.06 -0.92 -8.26
CA VAL A 16 -9.16 0.14 -9.26
C VAL A 16 -8.58 -0.37 -10.59
N ALA A 17 -9.39 -0.32 -11.65
CA ALA A 17 -8.98 -0.71 -12.98
C ALA A 17 -8.09 0.38 -13.58
N VAL A 18 -6.90 -0.01 -14.01
CA VAL A 18 -5.99 0.87 -14.76
C VAL A 18 -5.84 0.27 -16.16
N PRO A 19 -6.52 0.81 -17.19
CA PRO A 19 -6.38 0.36 -18.56
C PRO A 19 -5.01 0.79 -19.11
N MET A 20 -4.26 -0.17 -19.63
CA MET A 20 -2.97 0.05 -20.29
C MET A 20 -3.17 0.29 -21.79
N SER A 21 -2.14 0.83 -22.45
CA SER A 21 -2.17 1.13 -23.89
C SER A 21 -2.34 -0.10 -24.78
N ASP A 22 -2.01 -1.29 -24.27
CA ASP A 22 -2.13 -2.58 -24.96
C ASP A 22 -3.49 -3.26 -24.74
N GLY A 23 -4.41 -2.60 -24.01
CA GLY A 23 -5.73 -3.14 -23.70
C GLY A 23 -5.79 -4.04 -22.46
N VAL A 24 -4.65 -4.34 -21.81
CA VAL A 24 -4.64 -5.07 -20.54
C VAL A 24 -5.11 -4.14 -19.40
N VAL A 25 -5.83 -4.71 -18.42
CA VAL A 25 -6.27 -3.98 -17.23
C VAL A 25 -5.47 -4.44 -16.01
N LEU A 26 -4.68 -3.53 -15.45
CA LEU A 26 -4.03 -3.72 -14.16
C LEU A 26 -5.01 -3.37 -13.02
N ARG A 27 -4.84 -4.00 -11.86
CA ARG A 27 -5.70 -3.79 -10.68
C ARG A 27 -4.90 -3.18 -9.54
N ALA A 28 -5.06 -1.88 -9.30
CA ALA A 28 -4.39 -1.18 -8.21
C ALA A 28 -5.22 -1.22 -6.91
N ASP A 29 -4.55 -1.10 -5.77
CA ASP A 29 -5.17 -0.68 -4.51
C ASP A 29 -4.55 0.68 -4.15
N ILE A 30 -5.40 1.67 -3.86
CA ILE A 30 -4.98 3.04 -3.57
C ILE A 30 -5.20 3.28 -2.07
N HIS A 31 -4.14 3.71 -1.39
CA HIS A 31 -4.19 4.15 0.00
C HIS A 31 -3.87 5.64 0.00
N TYR A 32 -4.74 6.46 0.57
CA TYR A 32 -4.58 7.91 0.60
C TYR A 32 -4.87 8.46 1.99
N PRO A 33 -4.20 9.57 2.39
CA PRO A 33 -4.48 10.22 3.66
C PRO A 33 -5.87 10.86 3.65
N THR A 34 -6.53 10.89 4.80
CA THR A 34 -7.78 11.63 4.99
C THR A 34 -7.64 12.65 6.11
N VAL A 35 -8.31 13.80 5.96
CA VAL A 35 -8.40 14.83 7.01
C VAL A 35 -9.28 14.29 8.14
N PRO A 36 -8.80 14.21 9.40
CA PRO A 36 -9.55 13.56 10.48
C PRO A 36 -10.96 14.12 10.71
N GLU A 37 -11.13 15.42 10.53
CA GLU A 37 -12.38 16.12 10.79
C GLU A 37 -13.45 15.84 9.74
N THR A 38 -13.06 15.69 8.47
CA THR A 38 -14.00 15.56 7.35
C THR A 38 -14.03 14.16 6.74
N GLY A 39 -12.95 13.39 6.91
CA GLY A 39 -12.73 12.13 6.22
C GLY A 39 -12.34 12.29 4.74
N ASP A 40 -12.24 13.51 4.23
CA ASP A 40 -11.95 13.78 2.83
C ASP A 40 -10.45 13.68 2.52
N PRO A 41 -10.09 13.36 1.27
CA PRO A 41 -8.70 13.47 0.83
C PRO A 41 -8.24 14.94 0.82
N PRO A 42 -6.97 15.22 1.21
CA PRO A 42 -6.39 16.53 1.05
C PRO A 42 -6.19 16.88 -0.45
N PRO A 43 -6.06 18.17 -0.81
CA PRO A 43 -6.07 18.61 -2.21
C PRO A 43 -4.97 18.01 -3.11
N ALA A 44 -3.77 17.76 -2.59
CA ALA A 44 -2.68 17.13 -3.33
C ALA A 44 -1.60 16.57 -2.39
N VAL A 45 -1.12 15.37 -2.67
CA VAL A 45 -0.01 14.73 -1.96
C VAL A 45 0.88 13.97 -2.95
N PRO A 46 2.20 13.85 -2.67
CA PRO A 46 3.06 13.01 -3.48
C PRO A 46 2.60 11.54 -3.43
N VAL A 47 2.71 10.84 -4.56
CA VAL A 47 2.29 9.43 -4.69
C VAL A 47 3.50 8.52 -4.59
N LEU A 48 3.39 7.50 -3.73
CA LEU A 48 4.30 6.36 -3.72
C LEU A 48 3.70 5.22 -4.53
N LEU A 49 4.40 4.80 -5.58
CA LEU A 49 3.97 3.70 -6.44
C LEU A 49 4.85 2.47 -6.23
N SER A 50 4.21 1.31 -6.07
CA SER A 50 4.86 0.00 -6.09
C SER A 50 4.14 -0.90 -7.09
N VAL A 51 4.91 -1.54 -7.96
CA VAL A 51 4.42 -2.49 -8.96
C VAL A 51 5.05 -3.84 -8.66
N THR A 52 4.23 -4.88 -8.53
CA THR A 52 4.68 -6.21 -8.12
C THR A 52 3.94 -7.31 -8.87
N PRO A 53 4.64 -8.34 -9.36
CA PRO A 53 3.99 -9.52 -9.93
C PRO A 53 3.51 -10.51 -8.84
N TYR A 54 3.85 -10.29 -7.57
CA TYR A 54 3.69 -11.28 -6.50
C TYR A 54 2.36 -11.17 -5.73
N GLY A 55 1.34 -10.60 -6.34
CA GLY A 55 0.03 -10.37 -5.73
C GLY A 55 0.04 -9.20 -4.74
N LYS A 56 -0.71 -8.13 -5.06
CA LYS A 56 -0.76 -6.89 -4.26
C LYS A 56 -1.29 -7.06 -2.82
N LYS A 57 -1.90 -8.21 -2.52
CA LYS A 57 -2.41 -8.59 -1.19
C LYS A 57 -1.72 -9.82 -0.61
N ALA A 58 -0.60 -10.27 -1.20
CA ALA A 58 0.10 -11.41 -0.66
C ALA A 58 0.54 -11.12 0.78
N PRO A 59 0.36 -12.06 1.72
CA PRO A 59 0.88 -11.90 3.07
C PRO A 59 2.41 -11.79 3.02
N PRO A 60 3.04 -11.15 4.03
CA PRO A 60 4.48 -11.13 4.16
C PRO A 60 5.06 -12.54 4.00
N ARG A 61 6.20 -12.65 3.32
CA ARG A 61 6.89 -13.95 3.24
C ARG A 61 7.16 -14.44 4.66
N PRO A 62 6.82 -15.70 5.00
CA PRO A 62 7.13 -16.24 6.31
C PRO A 62 8.66 -16.22 6.51
N PRO A 63 9.13 -16.00 7.75
CA PRO A 63 10.56 -16.09 8.04
C PRO A 63 11.10 -17.46 7.60
N ARG A 64 12.32 -17.49 7.06
CA ARG A 64 12.98 -18.76 6.74
C ARG A 64 13.15 -19.56 8.02
N SER A 65 12.56 -20.74 8.09
CA SER A 65 12.85 -21.72 9.13
C SER A 65 14.30 -22.17 8.99
N VAL A 66 15.20 -21.67 9.83
CA VAL A 66 16.54 -22.24 9.94
C VAL A 66 16.40 -23.54 10.72
N ALA A 67 16.55 -24.67 10.04
CA ALA A 67 16.63 -25.96 10.71
C ALA A 67 17.89 -25.97 11.58
N VAL A 68 17.72 -25.85 12.90
CA VAL A 68 18.79 -26.11 13.86
C VAL A 68 19.14 -27.58 13.73
N ARG A 69 20.28 -27.89 13.10
CA ARG A 69 20.88 -29.22 13.17
C ARG A 69 21.26 -29.47 14.62
N ARG A 70 20.57 -30.40 15.29
CA ARG A 70 21.00 -30.88 16.60
C ARG A 70 22.30 -31.69 16.43
N PRO A 71 23.36 -31.40 17.20
CA PRO A 71 24.53 -32.27 17.23
C PRO A 71 24.15 -33.60 17.90
N THR A 72 24.67 -34.69 17.33
CA THR A 72 24.58 -36.06 17.82
C THR A 72 25.51 -36.29 19.00
#